data_AF-A0A132Z6A1-F1
#
_entry.id   AF-A0A132Z6A1-F1
#
_cell.length_a   1.000
_cell.length_b   1.000
_cell.length_c   1.000
_cell.angle_alpha   90.00
_cell.angle_beta   90.00
_cell.angle_gamma   90.00
#
_symmetry.space_group_name_H-M   'P 1'
#
loop_
_entity.id
_entity.type
_entity.pdbx_description
1 polymer ?
#
loop_
_entity_poly.entity_id
_entity_poly.type
_entity_poly.pdbx_seq_one_letter_code
_entity_poly.pdbx_strand_id
1 'polypeptide(L)'
;MQERMKKYDAITHYLKNNGGSQVTLTFTQFDELLFPSNGLPKTARESTDWWANDYKHPEKGAYGWINAGYEVVVINLDKEYVVFNKLVKSSWLFD
;
A
#
# COMPACT_ATOMS: atom_id res chain seq x y z
N MET A 1 -6.18 1.47 -26.56
CA MET A 1 -7.04 1.74 -25.39
C MET A 1 -6.11 2.06 -24.24
N GLN A 2 -6.00 3.33 -23.83
CA GLN A 2 -5.22 3.67 -22.64
C GLN A 2 -5.99 3.12 -21.43
N GLU A 3 -5.43 2.14 -20.72
CA GLU A 3 -6.01 1.72 -19.45
C GLU A 3 -6.03 2.93 -18.51
N ARG A 4 -7.20 3.24 -17.94
CA ARG A 4 -7.29 4.28 -16.91
C ARG A 4 -6.55 3.77 -15.67
N MET A 5 -5.37 4.32 -15.41
CA MET A 5 -4.66 4.12 -14.15
C MET A 5 -5.57 4.54 -13.00
N LYS A 6 -5.83 3.62 -12.08
CA LYS A 6 -6.49 3.93 -10.81
C LYS A 6 -5.50 4.64 -9.90
N LYS A 7 -6.05 5.41 -8.96
CA LYS A 7 -5.30 6.32 -8.09
C LYS A 7 -4.08 5.68 -7.40
N TYR A 8 -4.13 4.39 -7.05
CA TYR A 8 -3.07 3.69 -6.30
C TYR A 8 -2.38 2.56 -7.10
N ASP A 9 -2.54 2.51 -8.41
CA ASP A 9 -1.86 1.51 -9.24
C ASP A 9 -0.33 1.65 -9.17
N ALA A 10 0.18 2.89 -9.07
CA ALA A 10 1.61 3.15 -8.91
C ALA A 10 2.20 2.48 -7.64
N ILE A 11 1.47 2.53 -6.52
CA ILE A 11 1.85 1.84 -5.28
C ILE A 11 1.88 0.33 -5.50
N THR A 12 0.86 -0.19 -6.19
CA THR A 12 0.76 -1.62 -6.51
C THR A 12 1.98 -2.09 -7.30
N HIS A 13 2.34 -1.34 -8.36
CA HIS A 13 3.50 -1.63 -9.19
C HIS A 13 4.80 -1.54 -8.41
N TYR A 14 4.98 -0.50 -7.60
CA TYR A 14 6.17 -0.33 -6.78
C TYR A 14 6.41 -1.52 -5.85
N LEU A 15 5.39 -1.91 -5.07
CA LEU A 15 5.52 -3.01 -4.09
C LEU A 15 5.75 -4.36 -4.77
N LYS A 16 5.09 -4.63 -5.91
CA LYS A 16 5.34 -5.83 -6.70
C LYS A 16 6.77 -5.91 -7.20
N ASN A 17 7.29 -4.80 -7.73
CA ASN A 17 8.63 -4.73 -8.33
C ASN A 17 9.74 -4.69 -7.27
N ASN A 18 9.47 -4.13 -6.08
CA ASN A 18 10.44 -4.16 -4.98
C ASN A 18 10.74 -5.60 -4.54
N GLY A 19 9.72 -6.44 -4.47
CA GLY A 19 9.87 -7.89 -4.24
C GLY A 19 10.29 -8.31 -2.83
N GLY A 20 10.68 -7.39 -1.96
CA GLY A 20 11.13 -7.64 -0.59
C GLY A 20 10.08 -8.32 0.29
N SER A 21 10.53 -9.11 1.28
CA SER A 21 9.63 -9.70 2.28
C SER A 21 9.02 -8.63 3.20
N GLN A 22 9.74 -7.52 3.39
CA GLN A 22 9.29 -6.35 4.12
C GLN A 22 9.71 -5.08 3.37
N VAL A 23 8.82 -4.09 3.29
CA VAL A 23 9.06 -2.81 2.61
C VAL A 23 8.65 -1.68 3.54
N THR A 24 9.49 -0.67 3.69
CA THR A 24 9.14 0.56 4.42
C THR A 24 9.01 1.70 3.43
N LEU A 25 7.92 2.46 3.54
CA LEU A 25 7.68 3.66 2.74
C LEU A 25 7.34 4.83 3.64
N THR A 26 7.99 5.96 3.41
CA THR A 26 7.66 7.25 4.02
C THR A 26 6.46 7.89 3.31
N PHE A 27 5.76 8.81 3.98
CA PHE A 27 4.66 9.55 3.36
C PHE A 27 5.13 10.38 2.16
N THR A 28 6.35 10.93 2.21
CA THR A 28 6.96 11.60 1.07
C THR A 28 7.14 10.66 -0.13
N GLN A 29 7.62 9.43 0.09
CA GLN A 29 7.73 8.45 -1.00
C GLN A 29 6.35 8.07 -1.57
N PHE A 30 5.30 8.03 -0.75
CA PHE A 30 3.95 7.87 -1.28
C PHE A 30 3.52 9.06 -2.14
N ASP A 31 3.79 10.30 -1.72
CA ASP A 31 3.47 11.49 -2.51
C ASP A 31 4.21 11.48 -3.86
N GLU A 32 5.48 11.06 -3.87
CA GLU A 32 6.27 10.88 -5.09
C GLU A 32 5.68 9.81 -6.01
N LEU A 33 5.29 8.65 -5.46
CA LEU A 33 4.66 7.56 -6.21
C LEU A 33 3.31 7.96 -6.81
N LEU A 34 2.60 8.91 -6.18
CA LEU A 34 1.27 9.36 -6.60
C LEU A 34 1.32 10.59 -7.53
N PHE A 35 2.48 11.19 -7.75
CA PHE A 35 2.67 12.30 -8.68
C PHE A 35 2.35 11.89 -10.14
N PRO A 36 1.73 12.76 -10.97
CA PRO A 36 1.29 14.14 -10.72
C PRO A 36 -0.11 14.26 -10.11
N SER A 37 -0.70 13.16 -9.63
CA SER A 37 -2.01 13.19 -8.97
C SER A 37 -1.91 13.77 -7.56
N ASN A 38 -3.05 13.91 -6.88
CA ASN A 38 -3.05 14.21 -5.45
C ASN A 38 -2.35 13.07 -4.70
N GLY A 39 -1.31 13.42 -3.92
CA GLY A 39 -0.58 12.52 -3.04
C GLY A 39 -1.45 11.88 -1.95
N LEU A 40 -0.84 11.52 -0.82
CA LEU A 40 -1.58 10.96 0.30
C LEU A 40 -2.66 11.95 0.77
N PRO A 41 -3.91 11.50 0.93
CA PRO A 41 -4.94 12.35 1.49
C PRO A 41 -4.60 12.70 2.94
N LYS A 42 -5.08 13.84 3.41
CA LYS A 42 -4.90 14.31 4.79
C LYS A 42 -5.27 13.23 5.83
N THR A 43 -6.34 12.47 5.58
CA THR A 43 -6.78 11.38 6.46
C THR A 43 -5.78 10.23 6.60
N ALA A 44 -4.93 9.98 5.59
CA ALA A 44 -3.83 9.01 5.69
C ALA A 44 -2.72 9.49 6.65
N ARG A 45 -2.56 10.80 6.79
CA ARG A 45 -1.55 11.40 7.69
C ARG A 45 -2.04 11.53 9.13
N GLU A 46 -3.36 11.57 9.34
CA GLU A 46 -3.98 11.83 10.64
C GLU A 46 -4.58 10.59 11.32
N SER A 47 -4.85 9.51 10.57
CA SER A 47 -5.53 8.33 11.10
C SER A 47 -4.95 7.03 10.57
N THR A 48 -4.64 6.12 11.50
CA THR A 48 -4.23 4.74 11.19
C THR A 48 -5.33 3.95 10.47
N ASP A 49 -6.61 4.30 10.66
CA ASP A 49 -7.74 3.58 10.04
C ASP A 49 -7.75 3.69 8.52
N TRP A 50 -7.10 4.70 7.97
CA TRP A 50 -6.93 4.82 6.52
C TRP A 50 -6.04 3.71 5.95
N TRP A 51 -5.09 3.22 6.75
CA TRP A 51 -4.12 2.17 6.43
C TRP A 51 -4.58 0.75 6.78
N ALA A 52 -5.83 0.58 7.21
CA ALA A 52 -6.38 -0.73 7.53
C ALA A 52 -6.37 -1.67 6.32
N ASN A 53 -6.04 -2.94 6.53
CA ASN A 53 -6.09 -3.99 5.52
C ASN A 53 -7.55 -4.43 5.24
N ASP A 54 -8.37 -3.53 4.68
CA ASP A 54 -9.76 -3.83 4.35
C ASP A 54 -9.86 -4.59 3.01
N TYR A 55 -10.08 -5.90 3.10
CA TYR A 55 -10.28 -6.79 1.97
C TYR A 55 -11.70 -6.74 1.39
N LYS A 56 -12.67 -6.20 2.13
CA LYS A 56 -14.08 -6.15 1.71
C LYS A 56 -14.38 -4.87 0.92
N HIS A 57 -13.81 -3.75 1.36
CA HIS A 57 -13.99 -2.43 0.75
C HIS A 57 -12.65 -1.68 0.60
N PRO A 58 -11.77 -2.12 -0.32
CA PRO A 58 -10.40 -1.60 -0.45
C PRO A 58 -10.30 -0.19 -1.09
N GLU A 59 -11.40 0.58 -1.06
CA GLU A 59 -11.64 1.81 -1.85
C GLU A 59 -10.81 3.02 -1.39
N LYS A 60 -10.26 2.95 -0.16
CA LYS A 60 -9.32 3.94 0.40
C LYS A 60 -7.93 3.71 -0.20
N GLY A 61 -6.93 3.33 0.60
CA GLY A 61 -5.59 2.99 0.12
C GLY A 61 -5.36 1.49 -0.05
N ALA A 62 -6.16 0.65 0.62
CA ALA A 62 -5.87 -0.78 0.82
C ALA A 62 -5.71 -1.57 -0.48
N TYR A 63 -6.46 -1.18 -1.52
CA TYR A 63 -6.29 -1.68 -2.87
C TYR A 63 -4.83 -1.70 -3.33
N GLY A 64 -4.03 -0.67 -3.00
CA GLY A 64 -2.66 -0.51 -3.48
C GLY A 64 -1.69 -1.58 -2.99
N TRP A 65 -1.73 -1.94 -1.71
CA TRP A 65 -0.83 -2.95 -1.15
C TRP A 65 -1.42 -4.37 -1.18
N ILE A 66 -2.73 -4.52 -0.97
CA ILE A 66 -3.39 -5.84 -1.02
C ILE A 66 -3.22 -6.46 -2.40
N ASN A 67 -3.43 -5.70 -3.48
CA ASN A 67 -3.23 -6.23 -4.85
C ASN A 67 -1.78 -6.46 -5.22
N ALA A 68 -0.84 -5.88 -4.46
CA ALA A 68 0.58 -6.18 -4.55
C ALA A 68 0.97 -7.46 -3.79
N GLY A 69 0.04 -8.04 -3.02
CA GLY A 69 0.33 -9.16 -2.13
C GLY A 69 1.08 -8.73 -0.88
N TYR A 70 0.76 -7.55 -0.33
CA TYR A 70 1.32 -7.03 0.91
C TYR A 70 0.21 -6.62 1.87
N GLU A 71 0.56 -6.53 3.15
CA GLU A 71 -0.26 -5.97 4.22
C GLU A 71 0.52 -4.94 5.01
N VAL A 72 -0.19 -3.91 5.47
CA VAL A 72 0.36 -2.96 6.46
C VAL A 72 0.52 -3.69 7.80
N VAL A 73 1.70 -3.56 8.39
CA VAL A 73 2.02 -4.17 9.71
C VAL A 73 2.46 -3.13 10.75
N VAL A 74 2.99 -1.98 10.33
CA VAL A 74 3.34 -0.87 11.22
C VAL A 74 2.97 0.44 10.54
N ILE A 75 2.40 1.36 11.31
CA ILE A 75 2.14 2.74 10.90
C ILE A 75 2.75 3.63 11.97
N ASN A 76 3.53 4.62 11.55
CA ASN A 76 4.03 5.66 12.43
C ASN A 76 3.66 7.02 11.83
N LEU A 77 2.63 7.66 12.38
CA LEU A 77 2.17 8.96 11.90
C LEU A 77 3.15 10.08 12.28
N ASP A 78 3.77 10.01 13.45
CA ASP A 78 4.72 11.04 13.93
C ASP A 78 6.00 11.09 13.08
N LYS A 79 6.50 9.92 12.69
CA LYS A 79 7.67 9.76 11.81
C LYS A 79 7.31 9.59 10.33
N GLU A 80 6.02 9.67 10.01
CA GLU A 80 5.46 9.60 8.66
C GLU A 80 5.96 8.40 7.82
N TYR A 81 5.82 7.18 8.34
CA TYR A 81 6.14 5.96 7.57
C TYR A 81 5.19 4.79 7.82
N VAL A 82 5.17 3.86 6.87
CA VAL A 82 4.41 2.62 6.90
C VAL A 82 5.33 1.45 6.55
N VAL A 83 5.17 0.34 7.26
CA VAL A 83 5.86 -0.92 6.98
C VAL A 83 4.85 -1.92 6.44
N PHE A 84 5.23 -2.58 5.35
CA PHE A 84 4.49 -3.62 4.68
C PHE A 84 5.21 -4.95 4.82
N ASN A 85 4.47 -6.03 5.05
CA ASN A 85 4.97 -7.38 4.88
C ASN A 85 4.34 -8.03 3.67
N LYS A 86 5.14 -8.80 2.92
CA LYS A 86 4.65 -9.60 1.82
C LYS A 86 3.82 -10.75 2.36
N LEU A 87 2.64 -10.95 1.79
CA LEU A 87 1.80 -12.10 2.04
C LEU A 87 2.56 -13.36 1.60
N VAL A 88 2.98 -14.16 2.56
CA VAL A 88 3.43 -15.52 2.28
C VAL A 88 2.21 -16.35 1.94
N LYS A 89 2.17 -16.93 0.74
CA LYS A 89 1.23 -18.03 0.48
C LYS A 89 1.64 -19.15 1.43
N SER A 90 0.77 -19.49 2.37
CA SER A 90 0.92 -20.73 3.13
C SER A 90 0.89 -21.89 2.13
N SER A 91 2.06 -22.42 1.77
CA SER A 91 2.20 -23.60 0.92
C SER A 91 1.82 -24.91 1.64
N TRP A 92 1.16 -24.80 2.80
CA TRP A 92 0.92 -25.89 3.74
C TRP A 92 -0.51 -26.45 3.72
N LEU A 93 -1.36 -26.05 2.77
CA LEU A 93 -2.78 -26.47 2.73
C LEU A 93 -3.19 -27.26 1.48
N PHE A 94 -2.25 -27.83 0.73
CA PHE A 94 -2.56 -28.81 -0.29
C PHE A 94 -1.50 -29.92 -0.29
N ASP A 95 -1.69 -30.91 0.57
CA ASP A 95 -1.27 -32.30 0.36
C ASP A 95 -2.47 -33.20 0.71
#